data_AF-A0A6V7IHZ9-F1
#
_entry.id   AF-A0A6V7IHZ9-F1
#
_cell.length_a   1.000
_cell.length_b   1.000
_cell.length_c   1.000
_cell.angle_alpha   90.00
_cell.angle_beta   90.00
_cell.angle_gamma   90.00
#
_symmetry.space_group_name_H-M   'P 1'
#
loop_
_entity.id
_entity.type
_entity.pdbx_description
1 polymer ?
#
loop_
_entity_poly.entity_id
_entity_poly.type
_entity_poly.pdbx_seq_one_letter_code
_entity_poly.pdbx_strand_id
1 'polypeptide(L)' 'HYYKNSPVRPNCNDECRKRLLCDLRSGRSHDRKALCQSLESRIDGETRTSWKEWIYNGLALS' A
#
# COMPACT_ATOMS: atom_id res chain seq x y z
N HIS A 1 4.69 -12.20 11.21
CA HIS A 1 6.15 -11.96 11.01
C HIS A 1 6.88 -13.14 10.33
N TYR A 2 6.21 -14.03 9.58
CA TYR A 2 6.76 -15.30 9.10
C TYR A 2 7.80 -15.24 7.95
N TYR A 3 7.84 -14.15 7.17
CA TYR A 3 8.64 -14.08 5.93
C TYR A 3 9.72 -12.99 5.93
N LYS A 4 10.21 -12.56 7.10
CA LYS A 4 11.26 -11.53 7.17
C LYS A 4 12.56 -12.10 6.59
N ASN A 5 13.05 -11.52 5.49
CA ASN A 5 14.28 -11.92 4.78
C ASN A 5 14.31 -13.38 4.29
N SER A 6 13.15 -13.99 4.11
CA SER A 6 13.07 -15.36 3.61
C SER A 6 13.27 -15.38 2.08
N PRO A 7 14.12 -16.27 1.55
CA PRO A 7 14.26 -16.46 0.09
C PRO A 7 12.99 -17.03 -0.56
N VAL A 8 12.09 -17.61 0.24
CA VAL A 8 10.78 -18.13 -0.22
C VAL A 8 9.63 -17.16 0.08
N ARG A 9 9.92 -15.88 0.32
CA ARG A 9 8.88 -14.87 0.50
C ARG A 9 8.06 -14.73 -0.80
N PRO A 10 6.74 -14.93 -0.77
CA PRO A 10 5.91 -14.79 -1.97
C PRO A 10 5.89 -13.34 -2.47
N ASN A 11 5.66 -13.15 -3.77
CA ASN A 11 5.45 -11.82 -4.34
C ASN A 11 4.23 -11.17 -3.67
N CYS A 12 4.39 -9.92 -3.22
CA CYS A 12 3.34 -9.17 -2.55
C CYS A 12 3.00 -7.95 -3.40
N ASN A 13 1.85 -8.01 -4.08
CA ASN A 13 1.27 -6.89 -4.83
C ASN A 13 0.58 -5.89 -3.87
N ASP A 14 -0.01 -4.83 -4.42
CA ASP A 14 -0.65 -3.79 -3.61
C ASP A 14 -1.83 -4.32 -2.78
N GLU A 15 -2.54 -5.33 -3.28
CA GLU A 15 -3.62 -6.00 -2.56
C GLU A 15 -3.08 -6.77 -1.32
N CYS A 16 -1.98 -7.49 -1.48
CA CYS A 16 -1.26 -8.13 -0.39
C CYS A 16 -0.74 -7.11 0.64
N ARG A 17 -0.19 -5.98 0.17
CA ARG A 17 0.31 -4.88 1.03
C ARG A 17 -0.83 -4.28 1.87
N LYS A 18 -1.99 -4.00 1.25
CA LYS A 18 -3.19 -3.52 1.95
C LYS A 18 -3.61 -4.50 3.05
N ARG A 19 -3.74 -5.79 2.71
CA ARG A 19 -4.12 -6.85 3.68
C ARG A 19 -3.16 -6.93 4.85
N LEU A 20 -1.86 -6.95 4.59
CA LEU A 20 -0.82 -7.07 5.61
C LEU A 20 -0.83 -5.88 6.57
N LEU A 21 -0.88 -4.65 6.05
CA LEU A 21 -0.88 -3.43 6.87
C LEU A 21 -2.16 -3.30 7.70
N CYS A 22 -3.28 -3.72 7.12
CA CYS A 22 -4.54 -3.86 7.82
C CYS A 22 -4.48 -4.84 8.99
N ASP A 23 -3.93 -6.03 8.77
CA ASP A 23 -3.80 -7.06 9.81
C ASP A 23 -2.83 -6.61 10.92
N LEU A 24 -1.80 -5.81 10.59
CA LEU A 24 -0.91 -5.22 11.59
C LEU A 24 -1.59 -4.11 12.42
N ARG A 25 -2.45 -3.32 11.81
CA ARG A 25 -3.17 -2.23 12.49
C ARG A 25 -4.38 -2.73 13.28
N SER A 26 -4.97 -3.84 12.84
CA SER A 26 -6.20 -4.40 13.39
C SER A 26 -5.91 -5.74 14.06
N GLY A 27 -5.71 -5.72 15.38
CA GLY A 27 -5.62 -6.96 16.17
C GLY A 27 -6.96 -7.72 16.28
N ARG A 28 -8.06 -7.13 15.79
CA ARG A 28 -9.40 -7.72 15.71
C ARG A 28 -9.91 -7.69 14.28
N SER A 29 -10.49 -8.78 13.80
CA SER A 29 -10.94 -8.92 12.41
C SER A 29 -12.22 -8.15 12.06
N HIS A 30 -13.03 -7.80 13.06
CA HIS A 30 -14.37 -7.23 12.82
C HIS A 30 -14.38 -5.75 12.41
N ASP A 31 -13.38 -4.96 12.81
CA ASP A 31 -13.32 -3.51 12.51
C ASP A 31 -12.45 -3.19 11.30
N ARG A 32 -12.12 -4.22 10.49
CA ARG A 32 -11.21 -4.11 9.36
C ARG A 32 -11.59 -2.96 8.42
N LYS A 33 -12.87 -2.84 8.03
CA LYS A 33 -13.33 -1.79 7.12
C LYS A 33 -13.05 -0.38 7.66
N ALA A 34 -13.37 -0.11 8.93
CA ALA A 34 -13.19 1.20 9.53
C ALA A 34 -11.70 1.56 9.70
N LEU A 35 -10.88 0.59 10.12
CA LEU A 35 -9.46 0.80 10.37
C LEU A 35 -8.63 0.85 9.08
N CYS A 36 -9.05 0.11 8.05
CA CYS A 36 -8.32 -0.03 6.79
C CYS A 36 -8.62 1.04 5.76
N GLN A 37 -9.81 1.67 5.77
CA GLN A 37 -10.21 2.61 4.73
C GLN A 37 -9.16 3.72 4.50
N SER A 38 -8.60 4.26 5.59
CA SER A 38 -7.55 5.28 5.53
C SER A 38 -6.19 4.76 5.01
N LEU A 39 -5.91 3.47 5.20
CA LEU A 39 -4.68 2.83 4.71
C LEU A 39 -4.81 2.51 3.22
N GLU A 40 -5.95 1.95 2.83
CA GLU A 40 -6.24 1.60 1.44
C GLU A 40 -6.20 2.85 0.55
N SER A 41 -6.82 3.96 0.98
CA SER A 41 -6.79 5.22 0.21
C SER A 41 -5.38 5.79 0.03
N ARG A 42 -4.52 5.69 1.03
CA ARG A 42 -3.12 6.15 0.94
C ARG A 42 -2.30 5.27 0.00
N ILE A 43 -2.46 3.95 0.09
CA ILE A 43 -1.75 2.99 -0.78
C ILE A 43 -2.22 3.14 -2.23
N ASP A 44 -3.52 3.34 -2.47
CA ASP A 44 -4.05 3.61 -3.80
C ASP A 44 -3.59 4.96 -4.39
N GLY A 45 -3.26 5.93 -3.54
CA GLY A 45 -2.65 7.19 -3.97
C GLY A 45 -1.18 7.03 -4.38
N GLU A 46 -0.40 6.28 -3.60
CA GLU A 46 1.03 6.05 -3.84
C GLU A 46 1.30 5.19 -5.08
N THR A 47 0.44 4.20 -5.35
CA THR A 47 0.54 3.38 -6.58
C THR A 47 0.25 4.18 -7.85
N ARG A 48 -0.51 5.27 -7.74
CA ARG A 48 -0.83 6.17 -8.85
C ARG A 48 0.23 7.20 -9.11
N THR A 49 1.03 7.59 -8.11
CA THR A 49 2.20 8.47 -8.29
C THR A 49 3.31 7.73 -9.03
N SER A 50 3.14 7.67 -10.34
CA SER A 50 4.16 7.18 -11.24
C SER A 50 5.19 8.28 -11.42
N TRP A 51 6.44 7.93 -11.73
CA TRP A 51 7.46 8.86 -12.21
C TRP A 51 6.94 9.81 -13.32
N LYS A 52 5.86 9.43 -14.01
CA LYS A 52 5.07 10.28 -14.90
C LYS A 52 4.58 11.58 -14.26
N GLU A 53 4.03 11.57 -13.03
CA GLU A 53 3.59 12.80 -12.35
C GLU A 53 4.76 13.79 -12.15
N TRP A 54 5.97 13.30 -11.85
CA TRP A 54 7.16 14.15 -11.73
C TRP A 54 7.51 14.82 -13.07
N ILE A 55 7.42 14.09 -14.18
CA ILE A 55 7.68 14.64 -15.51
C ILE A 55 6.60 15.65 -15.92
N TYR A 56 5.32 15.32 -15.75
CA TYR A 56 4.23 16.20 -16.18
C TYR A 56 4.18 17.50 -15.37
N ASN A 57 4.40 17.46 -14.05
CA ASN A 57 4.47 18.67 -13.24
C ASN A 57 5.76 19.49 -13.48
N GLY A 58 6.86 18.82 -13.87
CA GLY A 58 8.10 19.49 -14.24
C GLY A 58 8.03 20.21 -15.60
N LEU A 59 7.29 19.66 -16.57
CA LEU A 59 7.07 20.29 -17.89
C LEU A 59 5.91 21.28 -17.90
N ALA A 60 4.89 21.11 -17.05
CA ALA A 60 3.75 22.02 -16.97
C ALA A 60 4.06 23.37 -16.28
N LEU A 61 5.30 23.56 -15.80
CA LEU A 61 5.81 24.82 -15.23
C LEU A 61 6.75 25.58 -16.18
N SER A 62 6.82 25.23 -17.47
CA SER A 62 7.51 26.03 -18.51
C SER A 62 6.56 26.86 -19.37
#